data_AF-R0DZC3-F1
#
_entry.id   AF-R0DZC3-F1
#
_cell.length_a   1.000
_cell.length_b   1.000
_cell.length_c   1.000
_cell.angle_alpha   90.00
_cell.angle_beta   90.00
_cell.angle_gamma   90.00
#
_symmetry.space_group_name_H-M   'P 1'
#
loop_
_entity.id
_entity.type
_entity.pdbx_description
1 polymer ?
#
loop_
_entity_poly.entity_id
_entity_poly.type
_entity_poly.pdbx_seq_one_letter_code
_entity_poly.pdbx_strand_id
1 'polypeptide(L)'
;MKRVMMLMGFVFTGFVTAAIVIRIMTAFDNNPGCGLDCASPELEAALLSGLATVLAFPILGFFFTRKRNSTTRRIAATLSTLMLVAILLAFVHYVFNLHTRYLRAEAARPVQPDLDFMYMAIATRDVQTYTELKKGQPQSVGMIAQWQRCAIGGASCGKQPRQAHMLCKSGEVFVNETDWKYFSLIPKENVFGAIPLKSMKLCAPDNWVEP
;
A
#
# COMPACT_ATOMS: atom_id res chain seq x y z
N MET A 1 20.93 47.35 -12.29
CA MET A 1 21.69 46.09 -12.42
C MET A 1 21.54 45.13 -11.23
N LYS A 2 21.82 45.51 -9.97
CA LYS A 2 21.79 44.58 -8.82
C LYS A 2 20.47 43.81 -8.61
N ARG A 3 19.31 44.46 -8.82
CA ARG A 3 17.98 43.80 -8.69
C ARG A 3 17.68 42.81 -9.82
N VAL A 4 18.12 43.10 -11.04
CA VAL A 4 17.92 42.22 -12.21
C VAL A 4 18.79 40.97 -12.06
N MET A 5 20.06 41.10 -11.66
CA MET A 5 20.90 39.94 -11.33
C MET A 5 20.32 39.08 -10.22
N MET A 6 19.72 39.71 -9.19
CA MET A 6 19.07 38.97 -8.10
C MET A 6 17.87 38.16 -8.59
N LEU A 7 16.99 38.76 -9.40
CA LEU A 7 15.84 38.08 -9.99
C LEU A 7 16.28 36.94 -10.92
N MET A 8 17.32 37.13 -11.73
CA MET A 8 17.90 36.06 -12.55
C MET A 8 18.41 34.90 -11.70
N GLY A 9 19.01 35.18 -10.53
CA GLY A 9 19.42 34.16 -9.57
C GLY A 9 18.25 33.35 -9.01
N PHE A 10 17.13 34.00 -8.69
CA PHE A 10 15.90 33.32 -8.27
C PHE A 10 15.31 32.46 -9.38
N VAL A 11 15.25 32.96 -10.62
CA VAL A 11 14.77 32.20 -11.77
C VAL A 11 15.62 30.97 -12.02
N PHE A 12 16.96 31.12 -12.06
CA PHE A 12 17.88 30.01 -12.27
C PHE A 12 17.74 28.94 -11.18
N THR A 13 17.69 29.36 -9.91
CA THR A 13 17.51 28.41 -8.80
C THR A 13 16.13 27.75 -8.86
N GLY A 14 15.09 28.48 -9.29
CA GLY A 14 13.75 27.94 -9.53
C GLY A 14 13.76 26.83 -10.58
N PHE A 15 14.48 26.99 -11.70
CA PHE A 15 14.64 25.94 -12.72
C PHE A 15 15.36 24.70 -12.18
N VAL A 16 16.46 24.88 -11.46
CA VAL A 16 17.20 23.75 -10.86
C VAL A 16 16.31 23.00 -9.86
N THR A 17 15.57 23.73 -9.03
CA THR A 17 14.65 23.13 -8.05
C THR A 17 13.50 22.41 -8.75
N ALA A 18 12.91 23.01 -9.78
CA ALA A 18 11.84 22.39 -10.56
C ALA A 18 12.29 21.08 -11.20
N ALA A 19 13.51 21.01 -11.74
CA ALA A 19 14.06 19.76 -12.28
C ALA A 19 14.19 18.66 -11.22
N ILE A 20 14.58 19.01 -9.99
CA ILE A 20 14.65 18.07 -8.86
C ILE A 20 13.24 17.62 -8.46
N VAL A 21 12.31 18.55 -8.29
CA VAL A 21 10.91 18.28 -7.92
C VAL A 21 10.24 17.36 -8.94
N ILE A 22 10.39 17.65 -10.24
CA ILE A 22 9.86 16.81 -11.32
C ILE A 22 10.41 15.40 -11.19
N ARG A 23 11.73 15.23 -11.06
CA ARG A 23 12.35 13.89 -10.93
C ARG A 23 11.84 13.12 -9.71
N ILE A 24 11.60 13.78 -8.59
CA ILE A 24 11.04 13.15 -7.39
C ILE A 24 9.60 12.69 -7.65
N MET A 25 8.78 13.55 -8.25
CA MET A 25 7.37 13.26 -8.51
C MET A 25 7.17 12.19 -9.60
N THR A 26 8.03 12.14 -10.62
CA THR A 26 7.99 11.15 -11.70
C THR A 26 8.75 9.86 -11.36
N ALA A 27 9.25 9.68 -10.13
CA ALA A 27 10.02 8.49 -9.75
C ALA A 27 9.23 7.17 -9.92
N PHE A 28 7.90 7.24 -9.86
CA PHE A 28 7.00 6.10 -10.05
C PHE A 28 6.24 6.13 -11.39
N ASP A 29 6.61 7.03 -12.29
CA ASP A 29 6.02 7.12 -13.62
C ASP A 29 6.66 6.07 -14.55
N ASN A 30 6.32 4.80 -14.27
CA ASN A 30 6.54 3.70 -15.19
C ASN A 30 5.15 3.14 -15.50
N ASN A 31 4.72 3.25 -16.76
CA ASN A 31 3.46 2.71 -17.25
C ASN A 31 3.77 1.40 -18.01
N PRO A 32 3.86 0.23 -17.33
CA PRO A 32 4.36 -1.00 -17.95
C PRO A 32 3.42 -1.62 -19.01
N GLY A 33 2.35 -0.95 -19.45
CA GLY A 33 1.41 -1.48 -20.44
C GLY A 33 0.90 -0.48 -21.48
N CYS A 34 1.24 0.79 -21.36
CA CYS A 34 0.84 1.85 -22.29
C CYS A 34 2.15 2.57 -22.64
N GLY A 35 2.55 2.54 -23.90
CA GLY A 35 3.76 3.25 -24.36
C GLY A 35 3.64 4.77 -24.18
N LEU A 36 4.48 5.52 -24.90
CA LEU A 36 4.52 6.99 -24.88
C LEU A 36 3.17 7.69 -25.18
N ASP A 37 2.15 6.95 -25.62
CA ASP A 37 0.86 7.46 -26.07
C ASP A 37 -0.14 7.74 -24.93
N CYS A 38 0.13 7.30 -23.70
CA CYS A 38 -0.79 7.50 -22.58
C CYS A 38 -0.23 8.60 -21.66
N ALA A 39 -0.88 9.78 -21.69
CA ALA A 39 -0.54 10.88 -20.80
C ALA A 39 -0.67 10.40 -19.34
N SER A 40 0.46 10.29 -18.63
CA SER A 40 0.42 9.90 -17.22
C SER A 40 -0.02 11.11 -16.39
N PRO A 41 -1.06 10.96 -15.55
CA PRO A 41 -1.52 12.06 -14.69
C PRO A 41 -0.43 12.50 -13.70
N GLU A 42 0.52 11.62 -13.39
CA GLU A 42 1.69 11.89 -12.55
C GLU A 42 2.69 12.82 -13.25
N LEU A 43 2.93 12.66 -14.57
CA LEU A 43 3.78 13.55 -15.35
C LEU A 43 3.16 14.94 -15.49
N GLU A 44 1.85 15.01 -15.74
CA GLU A 44 1.14 16.29 -15.81
C GLU A 44 1.23 17.05 -14.49
N ALA A 45 0.96 16.38 -13.36
CA ALA A 45 1.09 16.95 -12.02
C ALA A 45 2.54 17.40 -11.73
N ALA A 46 3.53 16.60 -12.12
CA ALA A 46 4.94 16.94 -11.96
C ALA A 46 5.34 18.19 -12.77
N LEU A 47 4.90 18.29 -14.03
CA LEU A 47 5.16 19.44 -14.89
C LEU A 47 4.48 20.72 -14.37
N LEU A 48 3.23 20.64 -13.93
CA LEU A 48 2.52 21.76 -13.30
C LEU A 48 3.20 22.21 -12.01
N SER A 49 3.65 21.28 -11.16
CA SER A 49 4.42 21.56 -9.95
C SER A 49 5.77 22.22 -10.27
N GLY A 50 6.45 21.74 -11.31
CA GLY A 50 7.68 22.35 -11.82
C GLY A 50 7.48 23.79 -12.29
N LEU A 51 6.44 24.04 -13.10
CA LEU A 51 6.08 25.38 -13.57
C LEU A 51 5.75 26.31 -12.40
N ALA A 52 4.95 25.84 -11.44
CA ALA A 52 4.63 26.59 -10.22
C ALA A 52 5.89 26.95 -9.43
N THR A 53 6.86 26.03 -9.33
CA THR A 53 8.15 26.26 -8.66
C THR A 53 8.96 27.36 -9.37
N VAL A 54 9.08 27.30 -10.70
CA VAL A 54 9.79 28.32 -11.49
C VAL A 54 9.17 29.71 -11.31
N LEU A 55 7.85 29.81 -11.23
CA LEU A 55 7.15 31.09 -11.05
C LEU A 55 7.19 31.59 -9.59
N ALA A 56 7.08 30.69 -8.62
CA ALA A 56 7.04 31.04 -7.20
C ALA A 56 8.38 31.61 -6.71
N PHE A 57 9.52 31.09 -7.18
CA PHE A 57 10.85 31.53 -6.76
C PHE A 57 11.13 33.03 -6.98
N PRO A 58 10.95 33.62 -8.18
CA PRO A 58 11.15 35.04 -8.39
C PRO A 58 10.11 35.90 -7.67
N ILE A 59 8.85 35.45 -7.58
CA ILE A 59 7.77 36.20 -6.91
C ILE A 59 8.05 36.28 -5.40
N LEU A 60 8.21 35.12 -4.75
CA LEU A 60 8.48 35.04 -3.30
C LEU A 60 9.84 35.67 -2.98
N GLY A 61 10.88 35.39 -3.79
CA GLY A 61 12.20 35.99 -3.67
C GLY A 61 12.14 37.52 -3.72
N PHE A 62 11.38 38.08 -4.66
CA PHE A 62 11.16 39.53 -4.73
C PHE A 62 10.48 40.06 -3.47
N PHE A 63 9.39 39.45 -3.02
CA PHE A 63 8.67 39.90 -1.81
C PHE A 63 9.55 39.86 -0.54
N PHE A 64 10.29 38.77 -0.33
CA PHE A 64 11.14 38.60 0.86
C PHE A 64 12.39 39.49 0.86
N THR A 65 12.84 39.94 -0.32
CA THR A 65 14.01 40.82 -0.46
C THR A 65 13.65 42.31 -0.69
N ARG A 66 12.35 42.66 -0.82
CA ARG A 66 11.87 43.99 -1.24
C ARG A 66 12.21 45.15 -0.29
N LYS A 67 12.24 44.92 1.03
CA LYS A 67 12.16 46.01 2.05
C LYS A 67 13.46 46.39 2.76
N ARG A 68 14.62 45.79 2.47
CA ARG A 68 15.87 46.12 3.19
C ARG A 68 17.06 46.04 2.23
N ASN A 69 18.12 46.82 2.46
CA ASN A 69 19.42 46.63 1.79
C ASN A 69 19.82 45.16 1.91
N SER A 70 19.51 44.38 0.88
CA SER A 70 19.55 42.93 0.94
C SER A 70 20.99 42.50 0.80
N THR A 71 21.59 42.14 1.94
CA THR A 71 22.91 41.53 1.98
C THR A 71 22.85 40.19 1.23
N THR A 72 23.92 39.82 0.52
CA THR A 72 24.06 38.53 -0.17
C THR A 72 23.68 37.33 0.71
N ARG A 73 24.01 37.40 2.01
CA ARG A 73 23.62 36.39 3.01
C ARG A 73 22.11 36.17 3.11
N ARG A 74 21.28 37.22 3.03
CA ARG A 74 19.82 37.08 3.09
C ARG A 74 19.25 36.44 1.83
N ILE A 75 19.80 36.79 0.67
CA ILE A 75 19.38 36.22 -0.62
C ILE A 75 19.69 34.72 -0.65
N ALA A 76 20.91 34.35 -0.23
CA ALA A 76 21.30 32.95 -0.10
C ALA A 76 20.39 32.20 0.88
N ALA A 77 20.12 32.78 2.06
CA ALA A 77 19.20 32.17 3.02
C ALA A 77 17.79 31.96 2.44
N THR A 78 17.21 32.96 1.77
CA THR A 78 15.88 32.84 1.16
C THR A 78 15.85 31.78 0.05
N LEU A 79 16.89 31.69 -0.79
CA LEU A 79 17.00 30.68 -1.83
C LEU A 79 17.06 29.28 -1.22
N SER A 80 17.93 29.08 -0.23
CA SER A 80 18.05 27.80 0.48
C SER A 80 16.73 27.40 1.13
N THR A 81 16.04 28.34 1.79
CA THR A 81 14.74 28.06 2.41
C THR A 81 13.69 27.67 1.37
N LEU A 82 13.58 28.40 0.25
CA LEU A 82 12.63 28.09 -0.81
C LEU A 82 12.92 26.72 -1.45
N MET A 83 14.19 26.39 -1.69
CA MET A 83 14.59 25.07 -2.18
C MET A 83 14.22 23.95 -1.21
N LEU A 84 14.57 24.11 0.07
CA LEU A 84 14.27 23.11 1.11
C LEU A 84 12.76 22.87 1.23
N VAL A 85 11.96 23.93 1.22
CA VAL A 85 10.49 23.81 1.27
C VAL A 85 9.94 23.10 0.04
N ALA A 86 10.39 23.47 -1.17
CA ALA A 86 9.93 22.83 -2.40
C ALA A 86 10.29 21.34 -2.45
N ILE A 87 11.53 20.99 -2.07
CA ILE A 87 11.98 19.59 -2.01
C ILE A 87 11.22 18.82 -0.94
N LEU A 88 10.97 19.41 0.24
CA LEU A 88 10.22 18.78 1.30
C LEU A 88 8.78 18.48 0.87
N LEU A 89 8.10 19.42 0.20
CA LEU A 89 6.76 19.22 -0.33
C LEU A 89 6.73 18.08 -1.37
N ALA A 90 7.70 18.05 -2.29
CA ALA A 90 7.84 16.98 -3.27
C ALA A 90 8.09 15.62 -2.61
N PHE A 91 8.92 15.59 -1.56
CA PHE A 91 9.20 14.38 -0.80
C PHE A 91 7.98 13.88 -0.02
N VAL A 92 7.22 14.77 0.63
CA VAL A 92 5.96 14.41 1.30
C VAL A 92 4.96 13.81 0.30
N HIS A 93 4.83 14.43 -0.87
CA HIS A 93 3.99 13.89 -1.94
C HIS A 93 4.46 12.51 -2.41
N TYR A 94 5.76 12.33 -2.63
CA TYR A 94 6.37 11.04 -2.97
C TYR A 94 6.07 9.96 -1.93
N VAL A 95 6.27 10.24 -0.64
CA VAL A 95 6.01 9.29 0.45
C VAL A 95 4.53 8.93 0.52
N PHE A 96 3.63 9.90 0.34
CA PHE A 96 2.20 9.66 0.32
C PHE A 96 1.79 8.75 -0.86
N ASN A 97 2.32 9.02 -2.06
CA ASN A 97 2.09 8.18 -3.23
C ASN A 97 2.68 6.78 -3.05
N LEU A 98 3.87 6.65 -2.47
CA LEU A 98 4.47 5.36 -2.15
C LEU A 98 3.60 4.59 -1.15
N HIS A 99 3.13 5.25 -0.09
CA HIS A 99 2.30 4.62 0.93
C HIS A 99 0.96 4.13 0.37
N THR A 100 0.28 4.95 -0.44
CA THR A 100 -0.99 4.54 -1.07
C THR A 100 -0.80 3.37 -2.04
N ARG A 101 0.28 3.37 -2.83
CA ARG A 101 0.62 2.23 -3.70
C ARG A 101 0.97 0.99 -2.88
N TYR A 102 1.70 1.12 -1.78
CA TYR A 102 1.99 0.02 -0.88
C TYR A 102 0.71 -0.56 -0.28
N LEU A 103 -0.22 0.27 0.20
CA LEU A 103 -1.51 -0.19 0.71
C LEU A 103 -2.32 -0.93 -0.36
N ARG A 104 -2.32 -0.46 -1.61
CA ARG A 104 -2.97 -1.16 -2.73
C ARG A 104 -2.30 -2.49 -3.05
N ALA A 105 -0.96 -2.53 -3.05
CA ALA A 105 -0.19 -3.75 -3.30
C ALA A 105 -0.41 -4.78 -2.18
N GLU A 106 -0.38 -4.34 -0.92
CA GLU A 106 -0.64 -5.19 0.23
C GLU A 106 -2.10 -5.67 0.25
N ALA A 107 -3.05 -4.83 -0.16
CA ALA A 107 -4.42 -5.25 -0.38
C ALA A 107 -4.56 -6.25 -1.55
N ALA A 108 -3.69 -6.22 -2.55
CA ALA A 108 -3.69 -7.19 -3.64
C ALA A 108 -2.89 -8.45 -3.30
N ARG A 109 -2.08 -8.43 -2.24
CA ARG A 109 -1.19 -9.54 -1.91
C ARG A 109 -2.01 -10.76 -1.48
N PRO A 110 -1.79 -11.93 -2.12
CA PRO A 110 -2.48 -13.14 -1.70
C PRO A 110 -1.98 -13.58 -0.32
N VAL A 111 -2.87 -14.15 0.48
CA VAL A 111 -2.48 -14.87 1.70
C VAL A 111 -1.55 -16.01 1.28
N GLN A 112 -0.36 -16.06 1.89
CA GLN A 112 0.58 -17.16 1.69
C GLN A 112 0.43 -18.14 2.84
N PRO A 113 0.37 -19.44 2.57
CA PRO A 113 0.34 -20.44 3.62
C PRO A 113 1.75 -20.62 4.19
N ASP A 114 1.81 -20.97 5.47
CA ASP A 114 3.03 -21.25 6.20
C ASP A 114 2.87 -22.54 7.02
N LEU A 115 3.87 -22.88 7.84
CA LEU A 115 3.83 -24.12 8.62
C LEU A 115 2.72 -24.12 9.69
N ASP A 116 2.24 -22.95 10.12
CA ASP A 116 1.12 -22.84 11.05
C ASP A 116 -0.23 -22.88 10.31
N PHE A 117 -0.27 -22.46 9.03
CA PHE A 117 -1.43 -22.44 8.15
C PHE A 117 -1.16 -23.15 6.82
N MET A 118 -1.09 -24.48 6.84
CA MET A 118 -0.56 -25.27 5.72
C MET A 118 -1.49 -25.38 4.50
N TYR A 119 -2.81 -25.28 4.67
CA TYR A 119 -3.78 -25.65 3.61
C TYR A 119 -4.51 -24.44 3.04
N MET A 120 -4.44 -24.23 1.73
CA MET A 120 -5.13 -23.13 1.09
C MET A 120 -6.59 -23.49 0.78
N ALA A 121 -7.47 -22.52 1.02
CA ALA A 121 -8.88 -22.58 0.66
C ALA A 121 -9.38 -21.23 0.16
N ILE A 122 -10.50 -21.23 -0.53
CA ILE A 122 -11.17 -20.04 -1.05
C ILE A 122 -12.64 -20.06 -0.66
N ALA A 123 -13.12 -18.94 -0.14
CA ALA A 123 -14.53 -18.78 0.18
C ALA A 123 -15.36 -18.72 -1.11
N THR A 124 -16.42 -19.52 -1.21
CA THR A 124 -17.33 -19.55 -2.37
C THR A 124 -18.52 -18.62 -2.22
N ARG A 125 -18.72 -18.05 -1.02
CA ARG A 125 -19.65 -16.98 -0.67
C ARG A 125 -19.11 -16.20 0.52
N ASP A 126 -19.82 -15.16 0.92
CA ASP A 126 -19.53 -14.47 2.17
C ASP A 126 -19.71 -15.40 3.38
N VAL A 127 -18.70 -15.44 4.25
CA VAL A 127 -18.67 -16.30 5.43
C VAL A 127 -18.41 -15.49 6.69
N GLN A 128 -19.21 -15.72 7.72
CA GLN A 128 -19.02 -15.09 9.01
C GLN A 128 -17.79 -15.66 9.73
N THR A 129 -17.04 -14.78 10.37
CA THR A 129 -15.90 -15.12 11.25
C THR A 129 -16.25 -14.86 12.70
N TYR A 130 -15.62 -15.63 13.57
CA TYR A 130 -15.92 -15.68 14.99
C TYR A 130 -14.65 -15.51 15.82
N THR A 131 -14.85 -15.17 17.10
CA THR A 131 -13.80 -15.30 18.12
C THR A 131 -13.48 -16.77 18.40
N GLU A 132 -12.25 -17.02 18.85
CA GLU A 132 -11.86 -18.34 19.35
C GLU A 132 -12.77 -18.76 20.50
N LEU A 133 -13.32 -19.97 20.42
CA LEU A 133 -14.10 -20.53 21.51
C LEU A 133 -13.21 -20.90 22.71
N LYS A 134 -13.07 -19.96 23.66
CA LYS A 134 -12.41 -20.18 24.96
C LYS A 134 -13.41 -20.47 26.08
N LYS A 135 -14.41 -19.61 26.28
CA LYS A 135 -15.52 -19.78 27.23
C LYS A 135 -16.75 -19.03 26.70
N GLY A 136 -17.94 -19.66 26.75
CA GLY A 136 -19.19 -19.05 26.29
C GLY A 136 -19.47 -19.27 24.79
N GLN A 137 -20.38 -18.48 24.22
CA GLN A 137 -20.75 -18.57 22.81
C GLN A 137 -19.76 -17.78 21.94
N PRO A 138 -19.45 -18.26 20.72
CA PRO A 138 -18.56 -17.55 19.80
C PRO A 138 -19.21 -16.24 19.35
N GLN A 139 -18.48 -15.15 19.43
CA GLN A 139 -18.96 -13.84 19.00
C GLN A 139 -18.56 -13.61 17.55
N SER A 140 -19.46 -13.02 16.77
CA SER A 140 -19.17 -12.62 15.39
C SER A 140 -18.21 -11.42 15.39
N VAL A 141 -17.13 -11.51 14.61
CA VAL A 141 -16.06 -10.48 14.57
C VAL A 141 -15.97 -9.80 13.21
N GLY A 142 -16.36 -10.48 12.14
CA GLY A 142 -16.24 -9.94 10.80
C GLY A 142 -16.66 -10.95 9.74
N MET A 143 -16.38 -10.64 8.48
CA MET A 143 -16.80 -11.44 7.33
C MET A 143 -15.62 -11.69 6.39
N ILE A 144 -15.49 -12.93 5.92
CA ILE A 144 -14.64 -13.31 4.79
C ILE A 144 -15.48 -13.09 3.53
N ALA A 145 -15.00 -12.26 2.62
CA ALA A 145 -15.70 -11.99 1.37
C ALA A 145 -15.65 -13.21 0.42
N GLN A 146 -16.67 -13.32 -0.43
CA GLN A 146 -16.66 -14.28 -1.53
C GLN A 146 -15.38 -14.15 -2.37
N TRP A 147 -14.81 -15.29 -2.78
CA TRP A 147 -13.56 -15.42 -3.53
C TRP A 147 -12.30 -14.98 -2.79
N GLN A 148 -12.39 -14.71 -1.49
CA GLN A 148 -11.21 -14.49 -0.67
C GLN A 148 -10.51 -15.81 -0.37
N ARG A 149 -9.20 -15.84 -0.64
CA ARG A 149 -8.32 -16.96 -0.27
C ARG A 149 -7.91 -16.83 1.20
N CYS A 150 -7.89 -17.96 1.89
CA CYS A 150 -7.42 -18.09 3.26
C CYS A 150 -6.61 -19.38 3.41
N ALA A 151 -5.65 -19.39 4.33
CA ALA A 151 -4.90 -20.56 4.71
C ALA A 151 -5.49 -21.17 6.00
N ILE A 152 -5.51 -22.49 6.12
CA ILE A 152 -6.08 -23.24 7.23
C ILE A 152 -4.94 -23.84 8.04
N GLY A 153 -4.93 -23.57 9.35
CA GLY A 153 -3.95 -24.15 10.28
C GLY A 153 -4.45 -25.40 10.97
N GLY A 154 -5.75 -25.48 11.23
CA GLY A 154 -6.35 -26.67 11.81
C GLY A 154 -7.79 -26.45 12.23
N ALA A 155 -8.35 -27.43 12.94
CA ALA A 155 -9.69 -27.34 13.48
C ALA A 155 -9.75 -27.82 14.93
N SER A 156 -10.49 -27.09 15.76
CA SER A 156 -10.82 -27.49 17.14
C SER A 156 -11.96 -28.51 17.14
N CYS A 157 -11.64 -29.77 16.89
CA CYS A 157 -12.64 -30.85 16.74
C CYS A 157 -13.29 -31.31 18.06
N GLY A 158 -12.62 -31.07 19.20
CA GLY A 158 -13.12 -31.42 20.55
C GLY A 158 -14.00 -30.34 21.19
N LYS A 159 -14.20 -29.20 20.55
CA LYS A 159 -15.03 -28.09 21.05
C LYS A 159 -16.39 -28.05 20.32
N GLN A 160 -17.42 -27.52 20.98
CA GLN A 160 -18.74 -27.28 20.39
C GLN A 160 -19.13 -25.80 20.52
N PRO A 161 -19.33 -25.06 19.41
CA PRO A 161 -19.19 -25.51 18.02
C PRO A 161 -17.74 -25.79 17.64
N ARG A 162 -17.53 -26.72 16.69
CA ARG A 162 -16.21 -26.95 16.10
C ARG A 162 -15.84 -25.74 15.24
N GLN A 163 -14.59 -25.32 15.33
CA GLN A 163 -14.08 -24.14 14.63
C GLN A 163 -12.82 -24.47 13.85
N ALA A 164 -12.74 -24.00 12.61
CA ALA A 164 -11.51 -23.95 11.85
C ALA A 164 -10.74 -22.70 12.24
N HIS A 165 -9.44 -22.82 12.43
CA HIS A 165 -8.53 -21.70 12.59
C HIS A 165 -7.89 -21.41 11.24
N MET A 166 -8.07 -20.19 10.76
CA MET A 166 -7.69 -19.78 9.41
C MET A 166 -6.96 -18.44 9.44
N LEU A 167 -5.96 -18.29 8.57
CA LEU A 167 -5.33 -17.03 8.25
C LEU A 167 -5.97 -16.49 6.97
N CYS A 168 -6.61 -15.34 7.08
CA CYS A 168 -7.26 -14.64 5.98
C CYS A 168 -6.61 -13.27 5.77
N LYS A 169 -7.05 -12.53 4.75
CA LYS A 169 -6.57 -11.17 4.49
C LYS A 169 -6.81 -10.21 5.67
N SER A 170 -7.85 -10.46 6.46
CA SER A 170 -8.17 -9.73 7.69
C SER A 170 -7.32 -10.14 8.91
N GLY A 171 -6.39 -11.09 8.74
CA GLY A 171 -5.65 -11.73 9.82
C GLY A 171 -6.23 -13.09 10.20
N GLU A 172 -5.88 -13.54 11.40
CA GLU A 172 -6.37 -14.81 11.96
C GLU A 172 -7.85 -14.73 12.33
N VAL A 173 -8.60 -15.75 11.94
CA VAL A 173 -10.05 -15.84 12.11
C VAL A 173 -10.46 -17.27 12.45
N PHE A 174 -11.63 -17.39 13.11
CA PHE A 174 -12.26 -18.67 13.38
C PHE A 174 -13.55 -18.82 12.59
N VAL A 175 -13.77 -19.99 11.99
CA VAL A 175 -14.96 -20.28 11.20
C VAL A 175 -15.66 -21.51 11.76
N ASN A 176 -16.95 -21.38 12.07
CA ASN A 176 -17.74 -22.49 12.62
C ASN A 176 -17.97 -23.60 11.57
N GLU A 177 -18.14 -24.83 12.04
CA GLU A 177 -18.35 -26.03 11.20
C GLU A 177 -19.51 -25.91 10.22
N THR A 178 -20.56 -25.19 10.59
CA THR A 178 -21.72 -24.90 9.73
C THR A 178 -21.33 -24.23 8.41
N ASP A 179 -20.24 -23.49 8.43
CA ASP A 179 -19.80 -22.65 7.32
C ASP A 179 -18.62 -23.22 6.53
N TRP A 180 -18.03 -24.34 6.96
CA TRP A 180 -16.90 -24.96 6.26
C TRP A 180 -17.25 -25.37 4.82
N LYS A 181 -18.49 -25.78 4.57
CA LYS A 181 -18.98 -26.16 3.23
C LYS A 181 -18.97 -25.01 2.22
N TYR A 182 -18.77 -23.77 2.68
CA TYR A 182 -18.65 -22.58 1.85
C TYR A 182 -17.22 -22.23 1.48
N PHE A 183 -16.29 -23.16 1.70
CA PHE A 183 -14.94 -23.07 1.19
C PHE A 183 -14.67 -24.18 0.19
N SER A 184 -13.83 -23.88 -0.77
CA SER A 184 -13.23 -24.85 -1.68
C SER A 184 -11.73 -24.92 -1.39
N LEU A 185 -11.17 -26.12 -1.32
CA LEU A 185 -9.73 -26.32 -1.11
C LEU A 185 -8.97 -25.98 -2.40
N ILE A 186 -7.76 -25.44 -2.27
CA ILE A 186 -6.84 -25.20 -3.39
C ILE A 186 -5.52 -25.94 -3.13
N PRO A 187 -5.47 -27.28 -3.30
CA PRO A 187 -4.32 -28.09 -2.92
C PRO A 187 -3.00 -27.69 -3.59
N LYS A 188 -3.07 -27.16 -4.82
CA LYS A 188 -1.91 -26.69 -5.59
C LYS A 188 -1.20 -25.51 -4.94
N GLU A 189 -1.86 -24.82 -4.02
CA GLU A 189 -1.33 -23.65 -3.33
C GLU A 189 -0.95 -23.94 -1.88
N ASN A 190 -1.08 -25.19 -1.40
CA ASN A 190 -0.66 -25.56 -0.04
C ASN A 190 0.85 -25.36 0.15
N VAL A 191 1.28 -25.34 1.42
CA VAL A 191 2.71 -25.42 1.73
C VAL A 191 3.33 -26.65 1.09
N PHE A 192 4.55 -26.49 0.57
CA PHE A 192 5.32 -27.57 0.00
C PHE A 192 5.50 -28.72 1.02
N GLY A 193 5.08 -29.93 0.64
CA GLY A 193 5.13 -31.11 1.50
C GLY A 193 3.90 -31.35 2.37
N ALA A 194 2.90 -30.46 2.35
CA ALA A 194 1.64 -30.69 3.06
C ALA A 194 0.80 -31.79 2.37
N ILE A 195 0.35 -32.78 3.14
CA ILE A 195 -0.57 -33.83 2.66
C ILE A 195 -1.94 -33.19 2.42
N PRO A 196 -2.44 -33.12 1.18
CA PRO A 196 -3.63 -32.33 0.89
C PRO A 196 -4.86 -32.89 1.60
N LEU A 197 -5.71 -31.98 2.06
CA LEU A 197 -7.01 -32.32 2.61
C LEU A 197 -7.94 -32.84 1.50
N LYS A 198 -8.74 -33.87 1.81
CA LYS A 198 -9.77 -34.38 0.89
C LYS A 198 -10.99 -33.46 0.82
N SER A 199 -11.35 -32.84 1.94
CA SER A 199 -12.57 -32.04 2.04
C SER A 199 -12.50 -30.97 3.15
N MET A 200 -13.46 -30.04 3.12
CA MET A 200 -13.67 -29.07 4.21
C MET A 200 -14.28 -29.69 5.48
N LYS A 201 -14.56 -30.99 5.53
CA LYS A 201 -14.93 -31.68 6.78
C LYS A 201 -13.67 -31.93 7.60
N LEU A 202 -13.10 -30.86 8.17
CA LEU A 202 -11.76 -30.85 8.78
C LEU A 202 -11.58 -31.86 9.92
N CYS A 203 -12.67 -32.26 10.57
CA CYS A 203 -12.67 -33.23 11.67
C CYS A 203 -13.07 -34.65 11.25
N ALA A 204 -13.15 -34.94 9.95
CA ALA A 204 -13.39 -36.30 9.48
C ALA A 204 -12.11 -37.15 9.62
N PRO A 205 -12.22 -38.42 10.08
CA PRO A 205 -11.06 -39.26 10.36
C PRO A 205 -10.17 -39.50 9.13
N ASP A 206 -10.76 -39.58 7.93
CA ASP A 206 -10.04 -39.89 6.69
C ASP A 206 -9.75 -38.67 5.81
N ASN A 207 -9.72 -37.46 6.40
CA ASN A 207 -9.68 -36.21 5.63
C ASN A 207 -8.34 -35.87 4.97
N TRP A 208 -7.40 -36.81 4.95
CA TRP A 208 -6.08 -36.70 4.33
C TRP A 208 -6.05 -37.55 3.06
N VAL A 209 -5.48 -37.04 1.97
CA VAL A 209 -5.20 -37.85 0.78
C VAL A 209 -4.02 -38.77 1.10
N GLU A 210 -4.25 -40.08 1.09
CA GLU A 210 -3.15 -41.04 1.20
C GLU A 210 -2.24 -40.87 -0.04
N PRO A 211 -0.91 -40.88 0.15
CA PRO A 211 0.05 -40.69 -0.94
C PRO A 211 -0.01 -41.78 -2.01
#